data_AF-D1GL03-F1
#
_entry.id   AF-D1GL03-F1
#
_cell.length_a   1.000
_cell.length_b   1.000
_cell.length_c   1.000
_cell.angle_alpha   90.00
_cell.angle_beta   90.00
_cell.angle_gamma   90.00
#
_symmetry.space_group_name_H-M   'P 1'
#
loop_
_entity.id
_entity.type
_entity.pdbx_description
1 polymer ?
#
loop_
_entity_poly.entity_id
_entity_poly.type
_entity_poly.pdbx_seq_one_letter_code
_entity_poly.pdbx_strand_id
1 'polypeptide(L)'
;MFFFFPFMMVLFLLCFFLLMLGKYLLKGEFKKNNVGSFYIYECGYMMFDNFEKYYSLQFFLIALSFMFFDLEIVLFMPFIFCFQNNFLITLGAIFFIFFLTIGLFMEFTLKVF
;
A
#
# COMPACT_ATOMS: atom_id res chain seq x y z
N MET A 1 -14.55 -16.05 -22.66
CA MET A 1 -15.56 -15.00 -22.45
C MET A 1 -16.32 -15.19 -21.13
N PHE A 2 -16.85 -16.39 -20.85
CA PHE A 2 -17.55 -16.68 -19.58
C PHE A 2 -16.65 -16.53 -18.33
N PHE A 3 -15.36 -16.86 -18.40
CA PHE A 3 -14.40 -16.70 -17.30
C PHE A 3 -13.86 -15.28 -17.12
N PHE A 4 -14.01 -14.40 -18.11
CA PHE A 4 -13.56 -13.01 -18.02
C PHE A 4 -14.52 -12.18 -17.15
N PHE A 5 -15.80 -12.51 -17.19
CA PHE A 5 -16.84 -11.83 -16.43
C PHE A 5 -16.66 -11.93 -14.89
N PRO A 6 -16.42 -13.11 -14.28
CA PRO A 6 -16.17 -13.20 -12.85
C PRO A 6 -14.87 -12.50 -12.43
N PHE A 7 -13.83 -12.51 -13.27
CA PHE A 7 -12.58 -11.80 -12.96
C PHE A 7 -12.79 -10.28 -12.88
N MET A 8 -13.52 -9.70 -13.82
CA MET A 8 -13.88 -8.28 -13.79
C MET A 8 -14.78 -7.90 -12.61
N MET A 9 -15.72 -8.79 -12.23
CA MET A 9 -16.54 -8.58 -11.04
C MET A 9 -15.70 -8.57 -9.75
N VAL A 10 -14.75 -9.49 -9.60
CA VAL A 10 -13.85 -9.53 -8.43
C VAL A 10 -13.00 -8.26 -8.37
N LEU A 11 -12.42 -7.83 -9.50
CA LEU A 11 -11.66 -6.58 -9.56
C LEU A 11 -12.49 -5.35 -9.15
N PHE A 12 -13.75 -5.28 -9.60
CA PHE A 12 -14.64 -4.18 -9.25
C PHE A 12 -14.99 -4.18 -7.75
N LEU A 13 -15.29 -5.34 -7.17
CA LEU A 13 -15.55 -5.50 -5.74
C LEU A 13 -14.33 -5.10 -4.89
N LEU A 14 -13.14 -5.50 -5.34
CA LEU A 14 -11.88 -5.18 -4.66
C LEU A 14 -11.58 -3.69 -4.71
N CYS A 15 -11.81 -3.05 -5.85
CA CYS A 15 -11.66 -1.60 -6.01
C CYS A 15 -12.66 -0.84 -5.12
N PHE A 16 -13.91 -1.31 -5.03
CA PHE A 16 -14.93 -0.74 -4.15
C PHE A 16 -14.56 -0.89 -2.67
N PHE A 17 -14.04 -2.05 -2.27
CA PHE A 17 -13.57 -2.32 -0.91
C PHE A 17 -12.39 -1.40 -0.54
N LEU A 18 -11.40 -1.25 -1.42
CA LEU A 18 -10.27 -0.33 -1.22
C LEU A 18 -10.71 1.13 -1.10
N LEU A 19 -11.68 1.58 -1.91
CA LEU A 19 -12.23 2.94 -1.81
C LEU A 19 -12.95 3.19 -0.48
N MET A 20 -13.70 2.18 0.01
CA MET A 20 -14.36 2.26 1.31
C MET A 20 -13.33 2.33 2.44
N LEU A 21 -12.33 1.43 2.43
CA LEU A 21 -11.22 1.47 3.37
C LEU A 21 -10.52 2.83 3.36
N GLY A 22 -10.14 3.35 2.19
CA GLY A 22 -9.50 4.66 2.06
C GLY A 22 -10.32 5.78 2.72
N LYS A 23 -11.66 5.79 2.57
CA LYS A 23 -12.53 6.76 3.25
C LYS A 23 -12.58 6.55 4.77
N TYR A 24 -12.65 5.31 5.25
CA TYR A 24 -12.62 5.02 6.69
C TYR A 24 -11.30 5.44 7.34
N LEU A 25 -10.20 5.25 6.62
CA LEU A 25 -8.84 5.55 7.09
C LEU A 25 -8.57 7.07 7.07
N LEU A 26 -8.90 7.76 5.97
CA LEU A 26 -8.76 9.23 5.87
C LEU A 26 -9.67 9.99 6.85
N LYS A 27 -10.84 9.43 7.19
CA LYS A 27 -11.73 10.03 8.21
C LYS A 27 -11.10 10.06 9.61
N GLY A 28 -10.09 9.23 9.87
CA GLY A 28 -9.31 9.22 11.11
C GLY A 28 -8.27 10.34 11.19
N GLU A 29 -7.83 10.91 10.06
CA GLU A 29 -6.76 11.92 10.04
C GLU A 29 -7.27 13.35 10.28
N PHE A 30 -8.51 13.67 9.91
CA PHE A 30 -9.09 15.00 10.14
C PHE A 30 -9.52 15.26 11.59
N LYS A 31 -9.28 14.30 12.50
CA LYS A 31 -9.54 14.47 13.93
C LYS A 31 -8.36 14.04 14.78
N LYS A 32 -7.16 14.48 14.41
CA LYS A 32 -6.08 14.66 15.40
C LYS A 32 -5.24 15.88 15.04
N ASN A 33 -5.30 16.83 15.96
CA ASN A 33 -4.49 18.05 16.03
C ASN A 33 -3.08 17.83 15.52
N ASN A 34 -2.62 18.70 14.63
CA ASN A 34 -1.58 19.68 14.96
C ASN A 34 -1.46 20.66 13.79
N VAL A 35 -1.76 21.93 14.08
CA VAL A 35 -1.08 23.05 13.43
C VAL A 35 0.41 22.76 13.60
N GLY A 36 1.08 22.33 12.52
CA GLY A 36 2.39 21.67 12.61
C GLY A 36 3.22 21.74 11.33
N SER A 37 2.58 21.78 10.16
CA SER A 37 3.30 21.82 8.88
C SER A 37 3.46 23.23 8.28
N PHE A 38 3.10 24.29 9.02
CA PHE A 38 3.33 25.68 8.58
C PHE A 38 4.58 26.34 9.18
N TYR A 39 5.38 25.62 9.98
CA TYR A 39 6.61 26.16 10.59
C TYR A 39 7.88 25.66 9.88
N ILE A 40 7.93 25.78 8.55
CA ILE A 40 9.17 25.49 7.80
C ILE A 40 9.94 26.78 7.49
N TYR A 41 9.45 27.94 7.94
CA TYR A 41 10.09 29.23 7.64
C TYR A 41 10.07 30.20 8.83
N GLU A 42 10.70 29.85 9.95
CA GLU A 42 11.23 30.88 10.85
C GLU A 42 12.66 30.54 11.26
N CYS A 43 13.61 31.24 10.65
CA CYS A 43 14.99 31.36 11.08
C CYS A 43 15.05 31.72 12.58
N GLY A 44 15.71 30.88 13.38
CA GLY A 44 15.86 31.14 14.81
C GLY A 44 16.67 30.11 15.57
N TYR A 45 17.97 30.02 15.26
CA TYR A 45 19.06 29.75 16.22
C TYR A 45 19.73 28.35 16.33
N MET A 46 21.07 28.44 16.18
CA MET A 46 22.26 27.63 16.49
C MET A 46 22.25 26.09 16.50
N MET A 47 23.05 25.56 15.58
CA MET A 47 23.68 24.24 15.70
C MET A 47 24.52 24.16 16.99
N PHE A 48 24.13 23.25 17.87
CA PHE A 48 25.01 22.68 18.88
C PHE A 48 25.12 21.18 18.64
N ASP A 49 26.34 20.70 18.73
CA ASP A 49 26.76 19.32 18.53
C ASP A 49 25.76 18.31 19.07
N ASN A 50 25.20 17.53 18.16
CA ASN A 50 24.72 16.16 18.38
C ASN A 50 24.70 15.48 17.01
N PHE A 51 25.88 15.11 16.50
CA PHE A 51 26.03 14.24 15.33
C PHE A 51 25.64 12.78 15.62
N GLU A 52 24.67 12.54 16.49
CA GLU A 52 23.87 11.33 16.41
C GLU A 52 22.78 11.61 15.38
N LYS A 53 23.12 11.39 14.10
CA LYS A 53 22.08 11.22 13.08
C LYS A 53 21.28 9.98 13.48
N TYR A 54 20.21 10.19 14.22
CA TYR A 54 19.08 9.30 14.21
C TYR A 54 18.54 9.34 12.79
N TYR A 55 19.06 8.44 11.95
CA TYR A 55 18.49 8.22 10.64
C TYR A 55 17.03 7.82 10.87
N SER A 56 16.13 8.59 10.30
CA SER A 56 14.70 8.37 10.39
C SER A 56 14.37 7.02 9.74
N LEU A 57 14.31 5.98 10.58
CA LEU A 57 13.94 4.59 10.23
C LEU A 57 12.67 4.52 9.39
N GLN A 58 11.80 5.53 9.52
CA GLN A 58 10.62 5.74 8.70
C GLN A 58 10.93 5.73 7.20
N PHE A 59 11.94 6.46 6.72
CA PHE A 59 12.27 6.47 5.29
C PHE A 59 12.87 5.15 4.81
N PHE A 60 13.58 4.44 5.69
CA PHE A 60 14.08 3.10 5.38
C PHE A 60 12.93 2.09 5.25
N LEU A 61 11.95 2.14 6.15
CA LEU A 61 10.77 1.27 6.12
C LEU A 61 9.90 1.53 4.89
N ILE A 62 9.73 2.78 4.48
CA ILE A 62 9.02 3.14 3.24
C ILE A 62 9.73 2.58 2.00
N ALA A 63 11.06 2.70 1.93
CA ALA A 63 11.83 2.17 0.81
C ALA A 63 11.77 0.63 0.73
N LEU A 64 11.81 -0.02 1.90
CA LEU A 64 11.71 -1.47 2.01
C LEU A 64 10.31 -1.99 1.62
N SER A 65 9.25 -1.29 2.03
CA SER A 65 7.88 -1.54 1.59
C SER A 65 7.72 -1.44 0.07
N PHE A 66 8.23 -0.35 -0.52
CA PHE A 66 8.20 -0.15 -1.96
C PHE A 66 8.92 -1.28 -2.71
N MET A 67 10.06 -1.75 -2.19
CA MET A 67 10.79 -2.87 -2.76
C MET A 67 10.00 -4.19 -2.75
N PHE A 68 9.26 -4.48 -1.67
CA PHE A 68 8.40 -5.67 -1.61
C PHE A 68 7.20 -5.57 -2.53
N PHE A 69 6.57 -4.40 -2.61
CA PHE A 69 5.42 -4.18 -3.49
C PHE A 69 5.81 -4.29 -4.97
N ASP A 70 7.00 -3.81 -5.36
CA ASP A 70 7.52 -4.01 -6.72
C ASP A 70 7.76 -5.50 -7.03
N LEU A 71 8.29 -6.27 -6.07
CA LEU A 71 8.52 -7.72 -6.22
C LEU A 71 7.20 -8.48 -6.39
N GLU A 72 6.19 -8.11 -5.60
CA GLU A 72 4.84 -8.67 -5.66
C GLU A 72 4.16 -8.47 -7.04
N ILE A 73 4.32 -7.29 -7.65
CA ILE A 73 3.80 -7.02 -9.00
C ILE A 73 4.54 -7.85 -10.06
N VAL A 74 5.86 -7.99 -9.94
CA VAL A 74 6.65 -8.83 -10.86
C VAL A 74 6.19 -10.29 -10.78
N LEU A 75 5.89 -10.80 -9.57
CA LEU A 75 5.33 -12.14 -9.39
C LEU A 75 3.91 -12.29 -9.96
N PHE A 76 3.14 -11.21 -10.02
CA PHE A 76 1.80 -11.22 -10.64
C PHE A 76 1.84 -11.25 -12.18
N MET A 77 2.87 -10.66 -12.78
CA MET A 77 3.04 -10.54 -14.23
C MET A 77 2.81 -11.82 -15.06
N PRO A 78 3.30 -13.03 -14.68
CA PRO A 78 3.04 -14.26 -15.44
C PRO A 78 1.55 -14.63 -15.52
N PHE A 79 0.74 -14.28 -14.52
CA PHE A 79 -0.71 -14.56 -14.57
C PHE A 79 -1.43 -13.74 -15.64
N ILE A 80 -0.92 -12.55 -15.95
CA ILE A 80 -1.46 -11.68 -17.00
C ILE A 80 -1.17 -12.29 -18.38
N PHE A 81 0.07 -12.75 -18.60
CA PHE A 81 0.47 -13.33 -19.88
C PHE A 81 -0.07 -14.74 -20.11
N CYS A 82 -0.20 -15.54 -19.05
CA CYS A 82 -0.70 -16.92 -19.12
C CYS A 82 -2.21 -17.02 -18.88
N PHE A 83 -2.97 -15.92 -19.09
CA PHE A 83 -4.42 -15.92 -18.93
C PHE A 83 -5.10 -16.72 -20.06
N GLN A 84 -4.98 -18.03 -19.97
CA GLN A 84 -5.75 -18.99 -20.76
C GLN A 84 -7.07 -19.25 -20.00
N ASN A 85 -8.12 -19.71 -20.69
CA ASN A 85 -9.41 -20.07 -20.06
C ASN A 85 -9.30 -21.34 -19.18
N ASN A 86 -8.23 -21.43 -18.38
CA ASN A 86 -7.95 -22.49 -17.43
C ASN A 86 -8.40 -22.02 -16.04
N PHE A 87 -9.40 -22.71 -15.51
CA PHE A 87 -9.99 -22.43 -14.20
C PHE A 87 -8.94 -22.41 -13.06
N LEU A 88 -7.96 -23.32 -13.11
CA LEU A 88 -6.89 -23.41 -12.11
C LEU A 88 -6.00 -22.15 -12.08
N ILE A 89 -5.65 -21.60 -13.25
CA ILE A 89 -4.83 -20.39 -13.35
C ILE A 89 -5.60 -19.19 -12.81
N THR A 90 -6.90 -19.10 -13.13
CA THR A 90 -7.75 -18.03 -12.62
C THR A 90 -7.93 -18.09 -11.10
N LEU A 91 -8.08 -19.28 -10.52
CA LEU A 91 -8.15 -19.45 -9.06
C LEU A 91 -6.83 -19.04 -8.39
N GLY A 92 -5.69 -19.45 -8.95
CA GLY A 92 -4.36 -19.06 -8.46
C GLY A 92 -4.18 -17.54 -8.45
N ALA A 93 -4.58 -16.86 -9.52
CA ALA A 93 -4.54 -15.40 -9.60
C ALA A 93 -5.43 -14.72 -8.54
N ILE A 94 -6.64 -15.24 -8.31
CA ILE A 94 -7.56 -14.71 -7.29
C ILE A 94 -6.97 -14.87 -5.88
N PHE A 95 -6.41 -16.03 -5.56
CA PHE A 95 -5.75 -16.24 -4.27
C PHE A 95 -4.53 -15.34 -4.11
N PHE A 96 -3.73 -15.16 -5.16
CA PHE A 96 -2.58 -14.28 -5.13
C PHE A 96 -2.99 -12.82 -4.83
N ILE A 97 -3.99 -12.30 -5.54
CA ILE A 97 -4.54 -10.96 -5.29
C ILE A 97 -5.11 -10.84 -3.86
N PHE A 98 -5.76 -11.87 -3.35
CA PHE A 98 -6.25 -11.88 -1.96
C PHE A 98 -5.12 -11.74 -0.95
N PHE A 99 -4.02 -12.48 -1.10
CA PHE A 99 -2.85 -12.34 -0.22
C PHE A 99 -2.20 -10.95 -0.32
N LEU A 100 -2.11 -10.36 -1.52
CA LEU A 100 -1.64 -8.98 -1.71
C LEU A 100 -2.49 -7.97 -0.92
N THR A 101 -3.82 -8.10 -0.98
CA THR A 101 -4.71 -7.19 -0.24
C THR A 101 -4.57 -7.31 1.27
N ILE A 102 -4.32 -8.52 1.78
CA ILE A 102 -4.09 -8.73 3.22
C ILE A 102 -2.74 -8.12 3.63
N GLY A 103 -1.69 -8.30 2.81
CA GLY A 103 -0.37 -7.72 3.06
C GLY A 103 -0.43 -6.20 3.19
N LEU A 104 -1.06 -5.54 2.21
CA LEU A 104 -1.29 -4.09 2.22
C LEU A 104 -2.12 -3.63 3.42
N PHE A 105 -3.17 -4.37 3.78
CA PHE A 105 -4.00 -4.02 4.94
C PHE A 105 -3.23 -4.13 6.27
N MET A 106 -2.40 -5.17 6.42
CA MET A 106 -1.56 -5.36 7.59
C MET A 106 -0.53 -4.22 7.73
N GLU A 107 0.13 -3.84 6.64
CA GLU A 107 1.08 -2.73 6.65
C GLU A 107 0.41 -1.40 7.05
N PHE A 108 -0.77 -1.14 6.50
CA PHE A 108 -1.55 0.05 6.83
C PHE A 108 -1.97 0.07 8.30
N THR A 109 -2.45 -1.06 8.83
CA THR A 109 -2.88 -1.16 10.24
C THR A 109 -1.73 -1.08 11.23
N LEU A 110 -0.56 -1.59 10.87
CA LEU A 110 0.66 -1.53 11.69
C LEU A 110 1.29 -0.12 11.75
N LYS A 111 0.73 0.87 11.04
CA LYS A 111 1.25 2.26 11.00
C LYS A 111 2.74 2.33 10.74
N VAL A 112 3.19 1.55 9.75
CA VAL A 112 4.52 1.73 9.18
C VAL A 112 4.59 3.03 8.36
N PHE A 113 3.42 3.58 7.99
CA PHE A 113 3.21 4.93 7.47
C PHE A 113 2.72 5.91 8.55
#